data_AF-A0A662PWK7-F1
#
_entry.id   AF-A0A662PWK7-F1
#
_cell.length_a   1.000
_cell.length_b   1.000
_cell.length_c   1.000
_cell.angle_alpha   90.00
_cell.angle_beta   90.00
_cell.angle_gamma   90.00
#
_symmetry.space_group_name_H-M   'P 1'
#
loop_
_entity.id
_entity.type
_entity.pdbx_description
1 polymer ?
#
loop_
_entity_poly.entity_id
_entity_poly.type
_entity_poly.pdbx_seq_one_letter_code
_entity_poly.pdbx_strand_id
1 'polypeptide(L)'
;MKFLYAPWRMAYIRKFSEKSSECFLCKASKDQRDDVNLVVHRGNRCFVILNRYPYNNGHIMVAPYKHTGKISDLDDGELMEMMQLLKLSIEVLEKEYRPDGFNVGLNLGRAAGAGLEDHL
;
A
#
# COMPACT_ATOMS: atom_id res chain seq x y z
N MET A 1 -7.00 23.34 6.42
CA MET A 1 -6.29 22.33 5.60
C MET A 1 -4.81 22.39 5.94
N LYS A 2 -4.20 21.31 6.46
CA LYS A 2 -2.75 21.23 6.65
C LYS A 2 -2.13 20.67 5.36
N PHE A 3 -1.15 21.36 4.79
CA PHE A 3 -0.48 20.93 3.57
C PHE A 3 0.58 19.87 3.91
N LEU A 4 0.52 18.71 3.24
CA LEU A 4 1.60 17.74 3.21
C LEU A 4 2.55 18.12 2.06
N TYR A 5 3.75 18.58 2.39
CA TYR A 5 4.73 18.99 1.39
C TYR A 5 5.59 17.79 0.97
N ALA A 6 5.50 17.42 -0.31
CA ALA A 6 6.36 16.40 -0.93
C ALA A 6 7.03 16.96 -2.20
N PRO A 7 7.91 17.98 -2.09
CA PRO A 7 8.47 18.70 -3.25
C PRO A 7 9.25 17.82 -4.23
N TRP A 8 9.82 16.70 -3.75
CA TRP A 8 10.52 15.71 -4.59
C TRP A 8 9.59 14.90 -5.51
N ARG A 9 8.31 14.78 -5.15
CA ARG A 9 7.37 13.84 -5.77
C ARG A 9 7.17 14.09 -7.26
N MET A 10 7.01 15.36 -7.66
CA MET A 10 6.74 15.71 -9.07
C MET A 10 7.95 15.46 -9.98
N ALA A 11 9.17 15.75 -9.52
CA ALA A 11 10.38 15.52 -10.29
C ALA A 11 10.63 14.02 -10.52
N TYR A 12 10.31 13.19 -9.51
CA TYR A 12 10.46 11.74 -9.61
C TYR A 12 9.37 11.08 -10.47
N ILE A 13 8.09 11.45 -10.30
CA ILE A 13 6.98 10.92 -11.13
C ILE A 13 7.26 11.16 -12.62
N ARG A 14 7.78 12.34 -12.97
CA ARG A 14 8.15 12.67 -14.36
C ARG A 14 9.30 11.82 -14.90
N LYS A 15 10.22 11.34 -14.06
CA LYS A 15 11.32 10.45 -14.46
C LYS A 15 10.87 9.00 -14.67
N PHE A 16 9.77 8.57 -14.06
CA PHE A 16 9.28 7.19 -14.09
C PHE A 16 7.94 7.06 -14.84
N SER A 17 7.64 7.97 -15.78
CA SER A 17 6.36 7.98 -16.52
C SER A 17 6.19 6.86 -17.54
N GLU A 18 7.07 5.86 -17.56
CA GLU A 18 6.83 4.62 -18.30
C GLU A 18 5.78 3.82 -17.53
N LYS A 19 4.54 3.84 -18.03
CA LYS A 19 3.50 2.91 -17.57
C LYS A 19 3.99 1.49 -17.85
N SER A 20 4.52 0.83 -16.83
CA SER A 20 4.57 -0.62 -16.84
C SER A 20 3.14 -1.13 -16.96
N SER A 21 2.90 -2.04 -17.91
CA SER A 21 1.61 -2.71 -18.08
C SER A 21 1.32 -3.69 -16.93
N GLU A 22 2.30 -3.96 -16.07
CA GLU A 22 2.21 -4.93 -14.99
C GLU A 22 1.86 -4.25 -13.65
N CYS A 23 0.88 -4.82 -12.95
CA CYS A 23 0.52 -4.39 -11.59
C CYS A 23 1.71 -4.54 -10.64
N PHE A 24 2.16 -3.44 -10.02
CA PHE A 24 3.32 -3.45 -9.12
C PHE A 24 3.09 -4.32 -7.87
N LEU A 25 1.85 -4.43 -7.38
CA LEU A 25 1.50 -5.29 -6.25
C LEU A 25 1.60 -6.78 -6.62
N CYS A 26 1.12 -7.16 -7.81
CA CYS A 26 1.28 -8.53 -8.32
C CYS A 26 2.74 -8.89 -8.60
N LYS A 27 3.53 -7.93 -9.07
CA LYS A 27 4.97 -8.13 -9.26
C LYS A 27 5.66 -8.34 -7.92
N ALA A 28 5.41 -7.45 -6.95
CA ALA A 28 5.97 -7.53 -5.60
C ALA A 28 5.54 -8.81 -4.87
N SER A 29 4.31 -9.28 -5.08
CA SER A 29 3.85 -10.52 -4.45
C SER A 29 4.59 -11.76 -4.94
N LYS A 30 4.98 -11.81 -6.22
CA LYS A 30 5.66 -12.96 -6.83
C LYS A 30 7.17 -12.96 -6.61
N ASP A 31 7.80 -11.79 -6.66
CA ASP A 31 9.25 -11.64 -6.53
C ASP A 31 9.68 -11.58 -5.06
N GLN A 32 10.54 -12.52 -4.66
CA GLN A 32 10.98 -12.71 -3.27
C GLN A 32 12.07 -11.71 -2.81
N ARG A 33 12.49 -10.79 -3.67
CA ARG A 33 13.42 -9.71 -3.32
C ARG A 33 12.67 -8.59 -2.61
N ASP A 34 12.33 -8.84 -1.35
CA ASP A 34 11.47 -7.97 -0.55
C ASP A 34 12.06 -6.57 -0.34
N ASP A 35 13.38 -6.46 -0.21
CA ASP A 35 14.12 -5.20 -0.10
C ASP A 35 13.99 -4.33 -1.36
N VAL A 36 14.07 -4.95 -2.54
CA VAL A 36 13.92 -4.26 -3.83
C VAL A 36 12.46 -3.87 -4.08
N ASN A 37 11.52 -4.73 -3.70
CA ASN A 37 10.09 -4.54 -3.90
C ASN A 37 9.41 -3.76 -2.77
N LEU A 38 10.15 -3.40 -1.72
CA LEU A 38 9.68 -2.69 -0.54
C LEU A 38 8.62 -3.46 0.27
N VAL A 39 8.58 -4.77 0.14
CA VAL A 39 7.70 -5.65 0.92
C VAL A 39 8.31 -5.78 2.31
N VAL A 40 7.51 -5.51 3.34
CA VAL A 40 7.97 -5.53 4.74
C VAL A 40 7.44 -6.72 5.52
N HIS A 41 6.33 -7.31 5.07
CA HIS A 41 5.76 -8.49 5.69
C HIS A 41 4.91 -9.28 4.70
N ARG A 42 4.97 -10.62 4.75
CA ARG A 42 4.17 -11.53 3.93
C ARG A 42 3.30 -12.39 4.85
N GLY A 43 1.99 -12.23 4.74
CA GLY A 43 1.00 -13.13 5.34
C GLY A 43 0.60 -14.25 4.39
N ASN A 44 -0.48 -14.94 4.73
CA ASN A 44 -1.01 -16.09 3.99
C ASN A 44 -1.82 -15.67 2.75
N ARG A 45 -2.67 -14.65 2.87
CA ARG A 45 -3.58 -14.12 1.84
C ARG A 45 -3.27 -12.66 1.49
N CYS A 46 -2.54 -11.96 2.35
CA CYS A 46 -2.21 -10.55 2.20
C CYS A 46 -0.75 -10.28 2.55
N PHE A 47 -0.25 -9.11 2.17
CA PHE A 47 1.11 -8.66 2.46
C PHE A 47 1.14 -7.15 2.73
N VAL A 48 2.22 -6.70 3.36
CA VAL A 48 2.45 -5.29 3.69
C VAL A 48 3.63 -4.78 2.87
N ILE A 49 3.45 -3.62 2.25
CA ILE A 49 4.43 -3.00 1.35
C ILE A 49 4.53 -1.50 1.65
N LEU A 50 5.74 -0.93 1.58
CA LEU A 50 5.90 0.51 1.71
C LEU A 50 5.34 1.23 0.47
N ASN A 51 4.70 2.36 0.69
CA ASN A 51 4.34 3.23 -0.41
C ASN A 51 5.61 3.88 -0.96
N ARG A 52 5.92 3.65 -2.25
CA ARG A 52 7.06 4.28 -2.94
C ARG A 52 6.96 5.81 -2.98
N TYR A 53 5.74 6.33 -2.84
CA TYR A 53 5.43 7.77 -2.81
C TYR A 53 4.72 8.14 -1.50
N PRO A 54 5.44 8.04 -0.36
CA PRO A 54 4.84 8.18 0.95
C PRO A 54 4.33 9.62 1.18
N TYR A 55 3.26 9.74 1.98
CA TYR A 55 2.84 11.06 2.48
C TYR A 55 3.75 11.50 3.63
N ASN A 56 4.02 10.58 4.55
CA ASN A 56 4.98 10.70 5.64
C ASN A 56 5.79 9.40 5.74
N ASN A 57 6.92 9.43 6.45
CA ASN A 57 7.69 8.23 6.76
C ASN A 57 6.79 7.18 7.45
N GLY A 58 6.99 5.91 7.10
CA GLY A 58 6.14 4.82 7.58
C GLY A 58 4.81 4.64 6.82
N HIS A 59 4.58 5.37 5.72
CA HIS A 59 3.40 5.12 4.87
C HIS A 59 3.52 3.74 4.19
N ILE A 60 2.65 2.84 4.59
CA ILE A 60 2.53 1.47 4.09
C ILE A 60 1.16 1.25 3.45
N MET A 61 1.04 0.15 2.71
CA MET A 61 -0.19 -0.40 2.18
C MET A 61 -0.29 -1.87 2.61
N VAL A 62 -1.50 -2.31 2.93
CA VAL A 62 -1.83 -3.73 3.13
C VAL A 62 -2.63 -4.16 1.91
N ALA A 63 -2.11 -5.13 1.17
CA ALA A 63 -2.69 -5.57 -0.10
C ALA A 63 -2.96 -7.08 -0.09
N PRO A 64 -4.11 -7.53 -0.64
CA PRO A 64 -4.34 -8.95 -0.88
C PRO A 64 -3.45 -9.45 -2.01
N TYR A 65 -3.13 -10.75 -2.01
CA TYR A 65 -2.47 -11.37 -3.16
C TYR A 65 -3.39 -11.45 -4.39
N LYS A 66 -4.70 -11.50 -4.16
CA LYS A 66 -5.72 -11.49 -5.21
C LYS A 66 -5.74 -10.14 -5.93
N HIS A 67 -5.66 -10.19 -7.26
CA HIS A 67 -5.77 -9.00 -8.09
C HIS A 67 -7.25 -8.63 -8.29
N THR A 68 -7.73 -7.68 -7.50
CA THR A 68 -9.05 -7.06 -7.68
C THR A 68 -9.06 -5.65 -7.13
N GLY A 69 -9.73 -4.73 -7.81
CA GLY A 69 -10.00 -3.37 -7.33
C GLY A 69 -11.29 -3.26 -6.50
N LYS A 70 -12.01 -4.38 -6.30
CA LYS A 70 -13.31 -4.41 -5.63
C LYS A 70 -13.21 -5.14 -4.30
N ILE A 71 -13.56 -4.44 -3.23
CA ILE A 71 -13.58 -5.03 -1.88
C ILE A 71 -14.60 -6.15 -1.76
N SER A 72 -15.69 -6.07 -2.53
CA SER A 72 -16.75 -7.10 -2.61
C SER A 72 -16.28 -8.42 -3.20
N ASP A 73 -15.14 -8.45 -3.89
CA ASP A 73 -14.60 -9.67 -4.46
C ASP A 73 -13.76 -10.45 -3.44
N LEU A 74 -13.37 -9.83 -2.33
CA LEU A 74 -12.55 -10.47 -1.30
C LEU A 74 -13.40 -11.41 -0.44
N ASP A 75 -12.84 -12.57 -0.09
CA ASP A 75 -13.46 -13.47 0.88
C ASP A 75 -13.22 -13.02 2.33
N ASP A 76 -13.97 -13.60 3.28
CA ASP A 76 -13.88 -13.23 4.70
C ASP A 76 -12.47 -13.46 5.28
N GLY A 77 -11.72 -14.44 4.76
CA GLY A 77 -10.36 -14.72 5.20
C GLY A 77 -9.38 -13.64 4.73
N GLU A 78 -9.52 -13.18 3.48
CA GLU A 78 -8.76 -12.07 2.92
C GLU A 78 -9.06 -10.78 3.69
N LEU A 79 -10.33 -10.45 3.90
CA LEU A 79 -10.75 -9.27 4.66
C LEU A 79 -10.24 -9.29 6.11
N MET A 80 -10.35 -10.45 6.77
CA MET A 80 -9.87 -10.64 8.14
C MET A 80 -8.34 -10.43 8.22
N GLU A 81 -7.58 -11.05 7.32
CA GLU A 81 -6.12 -10.93 7.34
C GLU A 81 -5.66 -9.51 6.99
N MET A 82 -6.32 -8.82 6.05
CA MET A 82 -6.06 -7.40 5.80
C MET A 82 -6.18 -6.56 7.08
N MET A 83 -7.25 -6.77 7.86
CA MET A 83 -7.46 -6.04 9.10
C MET A 83 -6.47 -6.44 10.20
N GLN A 84 -6.08 -7.71 10.28
CA GLN A 84 -5.05 -8.18 11.22
C GLN A 84 -3.68 -7.58 10.90
N LEU A 85 -3.30 -7.53 9.62
CA LEU A 85 -2.04 -6.92 9.18
C LEU A 85 -2.05 -5.41 9.37
N LEU A 86 -3.19 -4.74 9.14
CA LEU A 86 -3.37 -3.33 9.47
C LEU A 86 -3.12 -3.08 10.97
N LYS A 87 -3.76 -3.88 11.83
CA LYS A 87 -3.58 -3.78 13.29
C LYS A 87 -2.12 -3.97 13.69
N LEU A 88 -1.48 -5.04 13.21
CA LEU A 88 -0.05 -5.31 13.47
C LEU A 88 0.82 -4.14 13.02
N SER A 89 0.53 -3.58 11.85
CA SER A 89 1.31 -2.48 11.31
C SER A 89 1.19 -1.21 12.15
N ILE A 90 0.01 -0.91 12.68
CA ILE A 90 -0.20 0.21 13.61
C ILE A 90 0.64 -0.01 14.87
N GLU A 91 0.55 -1.20 15.49
CA GLU A 91 1.32 -1.51 16.71
C GLU A 91 2.84 -1.34 16.51
N VAL A 92 3.36 -1.80 15.35
CA VAL A 92 4.77 -1.63 15.00
C VAL A 92 5.13 -0.17 14.77
N LEU A 93 4.32 0.57 14.00
CA LEU A 93 4.58 1.99 13.71
C LEU A 93 4.47 2.86 14.97
N GLU A 94 3.56 2.55 15.89
CA GLU A 94 3.44 3.23 17.19
C GLU A 94 4.72 3.09 18.00
N LYS A 95 5.24 1.87 18.09
CA LYS A 95 6.46 1.57 18.82
C LYS A 95 7.68 2.29 18.23
N GLU A 96 7.84 2.27 16.92
CA GLU A 96 9.05 2.76 16.25
C GLU A 96 9.02 4.28 16.01
N TYR A 97 7.87 4.85 15.64
CA TYR A 97 7.75 6.25 15.27
C TYR A 97 7.09 7.14 16.33
N ARG A 98 6.35 6.55 17.28
CA ARG A 98 5.57 7.29 18.30
C ARG A 98 4.73 8.43 17.70
N PRO A 99 3.92 8.17 16.65
CA PRO A 99 3.10 9.20 16.03
C PRO A 99 1.92 9.57 16.93
N ASP A 100 1.40 10.79 16.77
CA ASP A 100 0.20 11.24 17.49
C ASP A 100 -1.11 10.62 16.95
N GLY A 101 -1.05 9.94 15.80
CA GLY A 101 -2.20 9.28 15.19
C GLY A 101 -1.95 8.78 13.76
N PHE A 102 -2.96 8.13 13.20
CA PHE A 102 -2.90 7.49 11.88
C PHE A 102 -4.07 7.89 10.98
N ASN A 103 -3.82 7.93 9.68
CA ASN A 103 -4.87 7.91 8.66
C ASN A 103 -4.92 6.50 8.08
N VAL A 104 -6.12 5.91 8.05
CA VAL A 104 -6.36 4.60 7.47
C VAL A 104 -7.54 4.72 6.51
N GLY A 105 -7.43 4.18 5.31
CA GLY A 105 -8.49 4.27 4.31
C GLY A 105 -8.19 3.51 3.04
N LEU A 106 -9.21 3.45 2.19
CA LEU A 106 -9.19 2.80 0.88
C LEU A 106 -9.77 3.78 -0.14
N ASN A 107 -9.15 3.86 -1.31
CA ASN A 107 -9.67 4.62 -2.44
C ASN A 107 -10.19 3.62 -3.48
N LEU A 108 -11.51 3.53 -3.64
CA LEU A 108 -12.14 2.58 -4.57
C LEU A 108 -12.52 3.28 -5.88
N GLY A 109 -11.81 2.92 -6.96
CA GLY A 109 -12.02 3.47 -8.29
C GLY A 109 -11.40 4.86 -8.50
N ARG A 110 -11.28 5.26 -9.78
CA ARG A 110 -10.62 6.50 -10.19
C ARG A 110 -11.16 7.76 -9.53
N ALA A 111 -12.49 7.84 -9.39
CA ALA A 111 -13.17 9.00 -8.83
C ALA A 111 -12.79 9.25 -7.36
N ALA A 112 -12.44 8.20 -6.62
CA ALA A 112 -11.94 8.28 -5.25
C ALA A 112 -10.43 8.57 -5.16
N GLY A 113 -9.73 8.72 -6.30
CA GLY A 113 -8.29 8.97 -6.34
C GLY A 113 -7.43 7.71 -6.23
N ALA A 114 -7.95 6.54 -6.62
CA ALA A 114 -7.15 5.32 -6.72
C ALA A 114 -6.02 5.51 -7.76
N GLY A 115 -4.77 5.36 -7.31
CA GLY A 115 -3.59 5.40 -8.20
C GLY A 115 -3.35 4.10 -8.97
N LEU A 116 -3.96 3.01 -8.49
CA LEU A 116 -4.02 1.70 -9.12
C LEU A 116 -5.48 1.23 -8.97
N GLU A 117 -6.22 1.21 -10.08
CA GLU A 117 -7.68 1.01 -10.03
C GLU A 117 -8.08 -0.47 -9.90
N ASP A 118 -7.25 -1.36 -10.44
CA ASP A 118 -7.59 -2.79 -10.59
C ASP A 118 -7.04 -3.68 -9.47
N HIS A 119 -6.34 -3.11 -8.48
CA HIS A 119 -5.82 -3.84 -7.32
C HIS A 119 -5.91 -2.96 -6.07
N LEU A 120 -6.67 -3.46 -5.10
CA LEU A 120 -6.87 -2.90 -3.76
C LEU A 120 -5.58 -2.76 -2.94
#